data_AF-A0A1H8DCR3-F1
#
_entry.id   AF-A0A1H8DCR3-F1
#
_cell.length_a   1.000
_cell.length_b   1.000
_cell.length_c   1.000
_cell.angle_alpha   90.00
_cell.angle_beta   90.00
_cell.angle_gamma   90.00
#
_symmetry.space_group_name_H-M   'P 1'
#
loop_
_entity.id
_entity.type
_entity.pdbx_description
1 polymer ?
#
loop_
_entity_poly.entity_id
_entity_poly.type
_entity_poly.pdbx_seq_one_letter_code
_entity_poly.pdbx_strand_id
1 'polypeptide(L)'
;MATVEEIEKYCRNCVSRDFVNGKGLVCKRTRELPDFDEECENFEKDEELLKMAPPKPDDFPVSMTEEELLAEENLPKGVLYASVACILGAVAWSLISVSTGLQMGYMAIGVGFLVGFAMRQGKGIRPVFGIWGAVLALISCVLGDFLSIIGFAAKDYDMTFFEVLTGVDYGEIFSVMVKNVASMSALFYGIAVYEGYKLSFRAQKHPVGGKI
;
A
#
# COMPACT_ATOMS: atom_id res chain seq x y z
N MET A 1 48.17 -8.08 28.69
CA MET A 1 47.60 -9.41 28.41
C MET A 1 46.27 -9.21 27.73
N ALA A 2 46.22 -9.49 26.43
CA ALA A 2 44.95 -9.61 25.72
C ALA A 2 44.08 -10.70 26.37
N THR A 3 42.79 -10.47 26.44
CA THR A 3 41.84 -11.49 26.91
C THR A 3 41.71 -12.61 25.89
N VAL A 4 41.31 -13.80 26.33
CA VAL A 4 41.07 -14.95 25.43
C VAL A 4 40.07 -14.60 24.33
N GLU A 5 39.06 -13.77 24.62
CA GLU A 5 38.07 -13.30 23.65
C GLU A 5 38.68 -12.36 22.59
N GLU A 6 39.60 -11.48 22.97
CA GLU A 6 40.31 -10.60 22.05
C GLU A 6 41.25 -11.37 21.13
N ILE A 7 41.98 -12.34 21.70
CA ILE A 7 42.85 -13.26 20.95
C ILE A 7 42.02 -14.07 19.95
N GLU A 8 40.86 -14.59 20.36
CA GLU A 8 39.98 -15.36 19.48
C GLU A 8 39.41 -14.49 18.35
N LYS A 9 38.94 -13.26 18.66
CA LYS A 9 38.45 -12.30 17.66
C LYS A 9 39.54 -11.91 16.66
N TYR A 10 40.78 -11.79 17.12
CA TYR A 10 41.94 -11.53 16.28
C TYR A 10 42.24 -12.73 15.36
N CYS A 11 42.37 -13.94 15.92
CA CYS A 11 42.69 -15.15 15.16
C CYS A 11 41.58 -15.59 14.19
N ARG A 12 40.30 -15.27 14.44
CA ARG A 12 39.19 -15.57 13.51
C ARG A 12 39.36 -14.93 12.13
N ASN A 13 40.10 -13.83 12.06
CA ASN A 13 40.36 -13.08 10.82
C ASN A 13 41.70 -13.44 10.17
N CYS A 14 42.39 -14.48 10.66
CA CYS A 14 43.68 -14.93 10.13
C CYS A 14 43.51 -16.01 9.06
N VAL A 15 44.33 -16.00 8.00
CA VAL A 15 44.37 -17.05 6.96
C VAL A 15 44.71 -18.42 7.56
N SER A 16 45.58 -18.41 8.58
CA SER A 16 46.04 -19.62 9.28
C SER A 16 45.05 -20.14 10.33
N ARG A 17 43.80 -19.69 10.35
CA ARG A 17 42.77 -20.23 11.25
C ARG A 17 42.33 -21.64 10.86
N ASP A 18 42.07 -22.48 11.85
CA ASP A 18 41.44 -23.78 11.71
C ASP A 18 40.43 -24.01 12.83
N PHE A 19 39.45 -24.89 12.60
CA PHE A 19 38.51 -25.31 13.63
C PHE A 19 38.58 -26.81 13.85
N VAL A 20 38.97 -27.21 15.08
CA VAL A 20 39.06 -28.62 15.46
C VAL A 20 37.97 -28.95 16.47
N ASN A 21 37.18 -29.97 16.15
CA ASN A 21 36.11 -30.45 17.03
C ASN A 21 36.66 -30.81 18.42
N GLY A 22 36.04 -30.25 19.47
CA GLY A 22 36.44 -30.44 20.86
C GLY A 22 37.57 -29.55 21.37
N LYS A 23 38.30 -28.84 20.50
CA LYS A 23 39.34 -27.86 20.88
C LYS A 23 38.97 -26.41 20.54
N GLY A 24 38.14 -26.19 19.52
CA GLY A 24 37.75 -24.84 19.08
C GLY A 24 38.66 -24.27 18.00
N LEU A 25 38.83 -22.94 18.00
CA LEU A 25 39.67 -22.22 17.04
C LEU A 25 41.16 -22.46 17.35
N VAL A 26 41.90 -23.03 16.40
CA VAL A 26 43.34 -23.29 16.52
C VAL A 26 44.10 -22.67 15.35
N CYS A 27 45.42 -22.54 15.49
CA CYS A 27 46.28 -22.12 14.38
C CYS A 27 46.68 -23.34 13.53
N LYS A 28 46.48 -23.31 12.21
CA LYS A 28 46.89 -24.38 11.27
C LYS A 28 48.37 -24.73 11.36
N ARG A 29 49.22 -23.74 11.70
CA ARG A 29 50.67 -23.89 11.77
C ARG A 29 51.13 -24.65 13.01
N THR A 30 50.52 -24.38 14.17
CA THR A 30 50.91 -24.97 15.45
C THR A 30 50.01 -26.10 15.90
N ARG A 31 48.77 -26.15 15.38
CA ARG A 31 47.66 -27.04 15.80
C ARG A 31 47.25 -26.90 17.28
N GLU A 32 47.68 -25.83 17.91
CA GLU A 32 47.37 -25.50 19.30
C GLU A 32 46.51 -24.23 19.39
N LEU A 33 45.96 -24.01 20.59
CA LEU A 33 45.20 -22.81 20.91
C LEU A 33 46.11 -21.57 20.78
N PRO A 34 45.57 -20.43 20.31
CA PRO A 34 46.29 -19.17 20.31
C PRO A 34 46.76 -18.78 21.73
N ASP A 35 48.06 -18.57 21.89
CA ASP A 35 48.69 -18.23 23.16
C ASP A 35 49.76 -17.14 22.92
N PHE A 36 49.33 -15.87 22.96
CA PHE A 36 50.21 -14.71 22.79
C PHE A 36 49.65 -13.50 23.57
N ASP A 37 50.55 -12.64 24.05
CA ASP A 37 50.19 -11.57 25.00
C ASP A 37 49.63 -10.29 24.34
N GLU A 38 50.12 -9.93 23.15
CA GLU A 38 49.78 -8.68 22.46
C GLU A 38 49.50 -8.90 20.96
N GLU A 39 50.48 -9.37 20.19
CA GLU A 39 50.34 -9.63 18.76
C GLU A 39 50.96 -10.97 18.35
N CYS A 40 50.45 -11.56 17.28
CA CYS A 40 51.05 -12.74 16.68
C CYS A 40 51.97 -12.33 15.54
N GLU A 41 53.27 -12.63 15.65
CA GLU A 41 54.29 -12.35 14.61
C GLU A 41 53.94 -12.95 13.24
N ASN A 42 53.09 -13.97 13.24
CA ASN A 42 52.74 -14.80 12.10
C ASN A 42 51.31 -14.57 11.61
N PHE A 43 50.68 -13.48 12.07
CA PHE A 43 49.33 -13.13 11.66
C PHE A 43 49.29 -12.66 10.21
N GLU A 44 48.42 -13.29 9.43
CA GLU A 44 48.14 -12.90 8.05
C GLU A 44 46.63 -12.72 7.91
N LYS A 45 46.21 -11.49 7.57
CA LYS A 45 44.79 -11.13 7.50
C LYS A 45 44.12 -11.78 6.30
N ASP A 46 43.01 -12.47 6.55
CA ASP A 46 42.20 -13.10 5.50
C ASP A 46 41.35 -12.03 4.80
N GLU A 47 41.79 -11.57 3.62
CA GLU A 47 41.07 -10.59 2.80
C GLU A 47 39.85 -11.20 2.07
N GLU A 48 39.83 -12.51 1.82
CA GLU A 48 38.69 -13.19 1.19
C GLU A 48 37.48 -13.20 2.13
N LEU A 49 37.72 -13.40 3.42
CA LEU A 49 36.71 -13.20 4.46
C LEU A 49 36.06 -11.82 4.42
N LEU A 50 36.85 -10.78 4.22
CA LEU A 50 36.32 -9.42 4.17
C LEU A 50 35.41 -9.21 2.94
N LYS A 51 35.69 -9.92 1.85
CA LYS A 51 34.85 -9.91 0.63
C LYS A 51 33.59 -10.77 0.79
N MET A 52 33.66 -11.82 1.61
CA MET A 52 32.52 -12.68 1.94
C MET A 52 31.70 -12.17 3.12
N ALA A 53 32.18 -11.15 3.84
CA ALA A 53 31.42 -10.52 4.90
C ALA A 53 30.09 -10.01 4.31
N PRO A 54 28.97 -10.20 5.01
CA PRO A 54 27.70 -9.65 4.55
C PRO A 54 27.89 -8.15 4.31
N PRO A 55 27.34 -7.60 3.20
CA PRO A 55 27.43 -6.17 2.92
C PRO A 55 26.97 -5.39 4.14
N LYS A 56 27.60 -4.24 4.40
CA LYS A 56 27.25 -3.46 5.59
C LYS A 56 25.77 -3.07 5.46
N PRO A 57 25.04 -2.89 6.57
CA PRO A 57 23.64 -2.44 6.54
C PRO A 57 23.43 -1.20 5.66
N ASP A 58 24.45 -0.35 5.54
CA ASP A 58 24.47 0.87 4.73
C ASP A 58 24.61 0.63 3.20
N ASP A 59 25.01 -0.57 2.77
CA ASP A 59 25.15 -0.96 1.36
C ASP A 59 23.85 -1.51 0.75
N PHE A 60 22.81 -1.75 1.56
CA PHE A 60 21.48 -2.08 1.04
C PHE A 60 20.84 -0.80 0.50
N PRO A 61 20.28 -0.81 -0.73
CA PRO A 61 19.59 0.34 -1.27
C PRO A 61 18.47 0.71 -0.30
N VAL A 62 18.65 1.84 0.37
CA VAL A 62 17.78 2.39 1.39
C VAL A 62 16.35 2.32 0.87
N SER A 63 15.53 1.46 1.50
CA SER A 63 14.09 1.64 1.47
C SER A 63 13.84 3.09 1.84
N MET A 64 13.24 3.90 0.95
CA MET A 64 12.96 5.32 1.21
C MET A 64 12.55 5.51 2.66
N THR A 65 13.21 6.41 3.37
CA THR A 65 12.94 6.61 4.79
C THR A 65 11.50 7.11 4.97
N GLU A 66 10.90 6.85 6.12
CA GLU A 66 9.53 7.31 6.38
C GLU A 66 9.40 8.83 6.19
N GLU A 67 10.44 9.58 6.54
CA GLU A 67 10.52 11.03 6.37
C GLU A 67 10.48 11.45 4.88
N GLU A 68 11.19 10.73 4.01
CA GLU A 68 11.14 10.96 2.55
C GLU A 68 9.77 10.64 1.97
N LEU A 69 9.11 9.59 2.46
CA LEU A 69 7.75 9.23 2.02
C LEU A 69 6.73 10.29 2.43
N LEU A 70 6.86 10.82 3.65
CA LEU A 70 6.02 11.91 4.17
C LEU A 70 6.24 13.21 3.40
N ALA A 71 7.47 13.51 2.99
CA ALA A 71 7.79 14.72 2.23
C ALA A 71 7.16 14.73 0.83
N GLU A 72 6.90 13.56 0.23
CA GLU A 72 6.23 13.45 -1.06
C GLU A 72 4.69 13.52 -0.99
N GLU A 73 4.10 13.50 0.20
CA GLU A 73 2.66 13.52 0.38
C GLU A 73 2.05 14.83 -0.12
N ASN A 74 1.02 14.73 -0.96
CA ASN A 74 0.24 15.87 -1.41
C ASN A 74 -1.24 15.55 -1.36
N LEU A 75 -1.84 15.79 -0.19
CA LEU A 75 -3.26 15.54 0.05
C LEU A 75 -4.17 16.36 -0.89
N PRO A 76 -3.97 17.68 -1.08
CA PRO A 76 -4.81 18.47 -1.99
C PRO A 76 -4.83 17.92 -3.41
N LYS A 77 -3.66 17.50 -3.91
CA LYS A 77 -3.54 16.87 -5.23
C LYS A 77 -4.35 15.58 -5.30
N GLY A 78 -4.23 14.69 -4.31
CA GLY A 78 -5.00 13.45 -4.23
C GLY A 78 -6.50 13.70 -4.23
N VAL A 79 -6.98 14.60 -3.36
CA VAL A 79 -8.41 14.96 -3.28
C VAL A 79 -8.91 15.52 -4.60
N LEU A 80 -8.16 16.41 -5.25
CA LEU A 80 -8.54 16.99 -6.55
C LEU A 80 -8.79 15.90 -7.62
N TYR A 81 -7.84 14.97 -7.79
CA TYR A 81 -8.01 13.88 -8.75
C TYR A 81 -9.16 12.96 -8.37
N ALA A 82 -9.29 12.62 -7.09
CA ALA A 82 -10.37 11.77 -6.59
C ALA A 82 -11.75 12.42 -6.76
N SER A 83 -11.87 13.74 -6.61
CA SER A 83 -13.13 14.47 -6.85
C SER A 83 -13.53 14.45 -8.32
N VAL A 84 -12.58 14.64 -9.25
CA VAL A 84 -12.87 14.51 -10.69
C VAL A 84 -13.30 13.07 -11.01
N ALA A 85 -12.58 12.09 -10.47
CA ALA A 85 -12.87 10.68 -10.63
C ALA A 85 -14.25 10.30 -10.07
N CYS A 86 -14.63 10.87 -8.91
CA CYS A 86 -15.95 10.71 -8.29
C CYS A 86 -17.09 11.19 -9.22
N ILE A 87 -16.96 12.38 -9.82
CA ILE A 87 -18.00 12.90 -10.73
C ILE A 87 -18.10 12.01 -11.99
N LEU A 88 -16.96 11.67 -12.58
CA LEU A 88 -16.93 10.79 -13.76
C LEU A 88 -17.49 9.40 -13.47
N GLY A 89 -17.19 8.85 -12.30
CA GLY A 89 -17.70 7.56 -11.84
C GLY A 89 -19.21 7.55 -11.69
N ALA A 90 -19.79 8.59 -11.08
CA ALA A 90 -21.23 8.73 -10.92
C ALA A 90 -21.95 8.87 -12.27
N VAL A 91 -21.41 9.68 -13.19
CA VAL A 91 -21.98 9.86 -14.54
C VAL A 91 -21.90 8.56 -15.35
N ALA A 92 -20.74 7.89 -15.34
CA ALA A 92 -20.55 6.62 -16.04
C ALA A 92 -21.48 5.53 -15.51
N TRP A 93 -21.61 5.42 -14.18
CA TRP A 93 -22.60 4.53 -13.54
C TRP A 93 -24.00 4.81 -14.08
N SER A 94 -24.47 6.06 -13.97
CA SER A 94 -25.83 6.43 -14.38
C SER A 94 -26.12 6.09 -15.84
N LEU A 95 -25.22 6.47 -16.75
CA LEU A 95 -25.36 6.18 -18.18
C LEU A 95 -25.43 4.68 -18.47
N ILE A 96 -24.59 3.89 -17.79
CA ILE A 96 -24.57 2.43 -17.97
C ILE A 96 -25.85 1.81 -17.41
N SER A 97 -26.31 2.24 -16.23
CA SER A 97 -27.54 1.73 -15.62
C SER A 97 -28.76 2.01 -16.49
N VAL A 98 -28.92 3.25 -16.98
CA VAL A 98 -30.08 3.65 -17.81
C VAL A 98 -30.07 2.97 -19.18
N SER A 99 -28.89 2.77 -19.77
CA SER A 99 -28.77 2.13 -21.08
C SER A 99 -28.97 0.61 -21.03
N THR A 100 -28.53 -0.05 -19.96
CA THR A 100 -28.67 -1.51 -19.79
C THR A 100 -29.98 -1.94 -19.16
N GLY A 101 -30.67 -1.05 -18.42
CA GLY A 101 -31.89 -1.40 -17.69
C GLY A 101 -31.63 -2.29 -16.46
N LEU A 102 -30.37 -2.49 -16.08
CA LEU A 102 -29.99 -3.32 -14.94
C LEU A 102 -29.27 -2.47 -13.88
N GLN A 103 -29.78 -2.49 -12.65
CA GLN A 103 -29.06 -1.97 -11.49
C GLN A 103 -28.02 -3.00 -11.04
N MET A 104 -26.81 -2.88 -11.57
CA MET A 104 -25.70 -3.76 -11.23
C MET A 104 -24.87 -3.13 -10.11
N GLY A 105 -25.04 -3.60 -8.88
CA GLY A 105 -24.22 -3.16 -7.73
C GLY A 105 -22.70 -3.32 -7.94
N TYR A 106 -22.27 -4.18 -8.88
CA TYR A 106 -20.87 -4.32 -9.30
C TYR A 106 -20.22 -3.02 -9.79
N MET A 107 -21.01 -2.04 -10.27
CA MET A 107 -20.49 -0.71 -10.66
C MET A 107 -19.83 0.02 -9.48
N ALA A 108 -20.29 -0.22 -8.25
CA ALA A 108 -19.69 0.34 -7.06
C ALA A 108 -18.23 -0.12 -6.87
N ILE A 109 -17.90 -1.35 -7.25
CA ILE A 109 -16.52 -1.87 -7.21
C ILE A 109 -15.63 -1.07 -8.16
N GLY A 110 -16.10 -0.84 -9.39
CA GLY A 110 -15.39 -0.04 -10.39
C GLY A 110 -15.19 1.41 -9.95
N VAL A 111 -16.22 2.01 -9.35
CA VAL A 111 -16.15 3.38 -8.80
C VAL A 111 -15.19 3.46 -7.62
N GLY A 112 -15.26 2.53 -6.66
CA GLY A 112 -14.35 2.48 -5.52
C GLY A 112 -12.89 2.35 -5.97
N PHE A 113 -12.64 1.48 -6.96
CA PHE A 113 -11.32 1.33 -7.58
C PHE A 113 -10.86 2.64 -8.24
N LEU A 114 -11.70 3.25 -9.06
CA LEU A 114 -11.38 4.45 -9.82
C LEU A 114 -11.08 5.65 -8.90
N VAL A 115 -11.90 5.86 -7.87
CA VAL A 115 -11.71 6.93 -6.88
C VAL A 115 -10.46 6.68 -6.05
N GLY A 116 -10.28 5.46 -5.52
CA GLY A 116 -9.09 5.11 -4.73
C GLY A 116 -7.79 5.24 -5.54
N PHE A 117 -7.79 4.78 -6.79
CA PHE A 117 -6.64 4.91 -7.69
C PHE A 117 -6.31 6.38 -8.01
N ALA A 118 -7.33 7.22 -8.18
CA ALA A 118 -7.14 8.66 -8.37
C ALA A 118 -6.58 9.33 -7.11
N MET A 119 -7.10 8.98 -5.93
CA MET A 119 -6.62 9.52 -4.64
C MET A 119 -5.14 9.21 -4.40
N ARG A 120 -4.69 8.04 -4.87
CA ARG A 120 -3.29 7.60 -4.79
C ARG A 120 -2.29 8.51 -5.51
N GLN A 121 -2.73 9.38 -6.42
CA GLN A 121 -1.87 10.40 -7.05
C GLN A 121 -1.32 11.42 -6.03
N GLY A 122 -1.93 11.52 -4.85
CA GLY A 122 -1.41 12.29 -3.72
C GLY A 122 -0.29 11.60 -2.93
N LYS A 123 0.12 10.38 -3.32
CA LYS A 123 1.22 9.59 -2.72
C LYS A 123 1.11 9.36 -1.21
N GLY A 124 -0.10 9.44 -0.66
CA GLY A 124 -0.34 9.33 0.78
C GLY A 124 0.02 7.98 1.38
N ILE A 125 0.61 8.01 2.57
CA ILE A 125 0.81 6.87 3.46
C ILE A 125 -0.01 7.01 4.75
N ARG A 126 -0.39 8.24 5.12
CA ARG A 126 -1.23 8.52 6.29
C ARG A 126 -2.69 8.06 6.09
N PRO A 127 -3.38 7.58 7.13
CA PRO A 127 -4.78 7.13 7.07
C PRO A 127 -5.77 8.15 6.48
N VAL A 128 -5.45 9.45 6.60
CA VAL A 128 -6.27 10.56 6.07
C VAL A 128 -6.55 10.38 4.57
N PHE A 129 -5.59 9.87 3.79
CA PHE A 129 -5.80 9.64 2.35
C PHE A 129 -6.86 8.56 2.09
N GLY A 130 -6.79 7.45 2.84
CA GLY A 130 -7.79 6.39 2.78
C GLY A 130 -9.18 6.89 3.17
N ILE A 131 -9.29 7.70 4.23
CA ILE A 131 -10.58 8.26 4.67
C ILE A 131 -11.21 9.09 3.56
N TRP A 132 -10.44 9.98 2.93
CA TRP A 132 -10.94 10.79 1.81
C TRP A 132 -11.35 9.94 0.60
N GLY A 133 -10.55 8.94 0.23
CA GLY A 133 -10.92 8.02 -0.86
C GLY A 133 -12.20 7.24 -0.58
N ALA A 134 -12.38 6.78 0.67
CA ALA A 134 -13.59 6.08 1.12
C ALA A 134 -14.84 6.97 1.06
N VAL A 135 -14.73 8.20 1.58
CA VAL A 135 -15.82 9.18 1.60
C VAL A 135 -16.21 9.56 0.16
N LEU A 136 -15.25 9.87 -0.69
CA LEU A 136 -15.51 10.22 -2.09
C LEU A 136 -16.09 9.04 -2.88
N ALA A 137 -15.63 7.81 -2.64
CA ALA A 137 -16.20 6.63 -3.28
C ALA A 137 -17.67 6.44 -2.88
N LEU A 138 -18.00 6.62 -1.60
CA LEU A 138 -19.38 6.55 -1.12
C LEU A 138 -20.25 7.64 -1.74
N ILE A 139 -19.77 8.89 -1.75
CA ILE A 139 -20.46 10.01 -2.41
C ILE A 139 -20.72 9.69 -3.87
N SER A 140 -19.73 9.14 -4.58
CA SER A 140 -19.87 8.75 -5.98
C SER A 140 -20.94 7.66 -6.18
N CYS A 141 -21.06 6.69 -5.27
CA CYS A 141 -22.08 5.64 -5.36
C CYS A 141 -23.47 6.21 -5.15
N VAL A 142 -23.66 7.04 -4.12
CA VAL A 142 -24.93 7.71 -3.82
C VAL A 142 -25.36 8.60 -4.99
N LEU A 143 -24.43 9.37 -5.55
CA LEU A 143 -24.69 10.20 -6.72
C LEU A 143 -25.02 9.35 -7.97
N GLY A 144 -24.31 8.24 -8.18
CA GLY A 144 -24.59 7.32 -9.29
C GLY A 144 -26.00 6.75 -9.23
N ASP A 145 -26.46 6.30 -8.07
CA ASP A 145 -27.82 5.81 -7.88
C ASP A 145 -28.86 6.94 -8.04
N PHE A 146 -28.61 8.11 -7.46
CA PHE A 146 -29.47 9.27 -7.61
C PHE A 146 -29.68 9.65 -9.09
N LEU A 147 -28.59 9.79 -9.85
CA LEU A 147 -28.63 10.10 -11.28
C LEU A 147 -29.29 8.97 -12.09
N SER A 148 -29.08 7.70 -11.71
CA SER A 148 -29.73 6.56 -12.34
C SER A 148 -31.25 6.60 -12.17
N ILE A 149 -31.74 6.87 -10.96
CA ILE A 149 -33.19 6.95 -10.66
C ILE A 149 -33.84 8.05 -11.50
N ILE A 150 -33.22 9.23 -11.58
CA ILE A 150 -33.73 10.33 -12.43
C ILE A 150 -33.70 9.91 -13.91
N GLY A 151 -32.62 9.28 -14.36
CA GLY A 151 -32.50 8.82 -15.74
C GLY A 151 -33.52 7.74 -16.12
N PHE A 152 -33.84 6.83 -15.20
CA PHE A 152 -34.92 5.85 -15.39
C PHE A 152 -36.28 6.53 -15.46
N ALA A 153 -36.58 7.44 -14.53
CA ALA A 153 -37.83 8.21 -14.56
C ALA A 153 -37.97 9.03 -15.86
N ALA A 154 -36.90 9.68 -16.33
CA ALA A 154 -36.89 10.41 -17.59
C ALA A 154 -37.22 9.49 -18.79
N LYS A 155 -36.65 8.27 -18.80
CA LYS A 155 -36.91 7.28 -19.85
C LYS A 155 -38.34 6.71 -19.79
N ASP A 156 -38.88 6.49 -18.60
CA ASP A 156 -40.21 5.90 -18.40
C ASP A 156 -41.34 6.88 -18.73
N TYR A 157 -41.16 8.16 -18.41
CA TYR A 157 -42.15 9.22 -18.67
C TYR A 157 -41.93 9.97 -20.00
N ASP A 158 -40.94 9.56 -20.81
CA ASP A 158 -40.55 10.21 -22.07
C ASP A 158 -40.27 11.72 -21.91
N MET A 159 -39.66 12.08 -20.77
CA MET A 159 -39.30 13.43 -20.38
C MET A 159 -37.79 13.64 -20.49
N THR A 160 -37.35 14.89 -20.56
CA THR A 160 -35.91 15.19 -20.50
C THR A 160 -35.38 15.05 -19.07
N PHE A 161 -34.09 14.71 -18.93
CA PHE A 161 -33.43 14.57 -17.62
C PHE A 161 -33.61 15.81 -16.73
N PHE A 162 -33.53 17.01 -17.31
CA PHE A 162 -33.65 18.27 -16.57
C PHE A 162 -35.09 18.55 -16.10
N GLU A 163 -36.10 18.14 -16.86
CA GLU A 163 -37.50 18.28 -16.44
C GLU A 163 -37.79 17.40 -15.24
N VAL A 164 -37.30 16.15 -15.24
CA VAL A 164 -37.42 15.27 -14.07
C VAL A 164 -36.63 15.81 -12.90
N LEU A 165 -35.38 16.24 -13.10
CA LEU A 165 -34.55 16.80 -12.03
C LEU A 165 -35.21 18.00 -11.32
N THR A 166 -35.93 18.85 -12.06
CA THR A 166 -36.55 20.06 -11.51
C THR A 166 -37.99 19.86 -11.03
N GLY A 167 -38.71 18.89 -11.58
CA GLY A 167 -40.12 18.63 -11.28
C GLY A 167 -40.39 17.48 -10.32
N VAL A 168 -39.39 16.67 -9.97
CA VAL A 168 -39.57 15.48 -9.12
C VAL A 168 -39.66 15.81 -7.64
N ASP A 169 -40.48 15.03 -6.91
CA ASP A 169 -40.45 15.02 -5.46
C ASP A 169 -39.20 14.28 -4.96
N TYR A 170 -38.25 15.04 -4.40
CA TYR A 170 -37.02 14.50 -3.82
C TYR A 170 -37.28 13.53 -2.65
N GLY A 171 -38.44 13.59 -2.00
CA GLY A 171 -38.86 12.63 -0.98
C GLY A 171 -39.09 11.23 -1.55
N GLU A 172 -39.67 11.13 -2.75
CA GLU A 172 -39.85 9.84 -3.43
C GLU A 172 -38.52 9.25 -3.89
N ILE A 173 -37.64 10.08 -4.47
CA ILE A 173 -36.28 9.65 -4.85
C ILE A 173 -35.55 9.13 -3.62
N PHE A 174 -35.58 9.86 -2.50
CA PHE A 174 -34.92 9.42 -1.28
C PHE A 174 -35.48 8.09 -0.77
N SER A 175 -36.80 7.89 -0.82
CA SER A 175 -37.43 6.60 -0.47
C SER A 175 -36.92 5.45 -1.33
N VAL A 176 -36.80 5.66 -2.64
CA VAL A 176 -36.26 4.67 -3.59
C VAL A 176 -34.78 4.41 -3.32
N MET A 177 -33.98 5.45 -3.05
CA MET A 177 -32.57 5.29 -2.70
C MET A 177 -32.40 4.46 -1.41
N VAL A 178 -33.20 4.71 -0.37
CA VAL A 178 -33.15 3.93 0.86
C VAL A 178 -33.52 2.46 0.61
N LYS A 179 -34.52 2.19 -0.24
CA LYS A 179 -34.86 0.81 -0.64
C LYS A 179 -33.71 0.14 -1.40
N ASN A 180 -33.06 0.87 -2.31
CA ASN A 180 -31.91 0.35 -3.06
C ASN A 180 -30.74 0.06 -2.12
N VAL A 181 -30.42 0.95 -1.19
CA VAL A 181 -29.37 0.73 -0.18
C VAL A 181 -29.70 -0.46 0.72
N ALA A 182 -30.95 -0.60 1.17
CA ALA A 182 -31.39 -1.75 2.00
C ALA A 182 -31.35 -3.10 1.26
N SER A 183 -31.19 -3.08 -0.07
CA SER A 183 -31.00 -4.28 -0.88
C SER A 183 -29.53 -4.71 -0.93
N MET A 184 -29.16 -5.54 -1.92
CA MET A 184 -27.78 -5.97 -2.17
C MET A 184 -26.78 -4.80 -2.36
N SER A 185 -27.24 -3.58 -2.65
CA SER A 185 -26.37 -2.42 -2.85
C SER A 185 -25.57 -2.02 -1.61
N ALA A 186 -26.05 -2.24 -0.38
CA ALA A 186 -25.26 -1.95 0.83
C ALA A 186 -23.93 -2.71 0.87
N LEU A 187 -23.94 -3.98 0.45
CA LEU A 187 -22.72 -4.79 0.39
C LEU A 187 -21.73 -4.19 -0.61
N PHE A 188 -22.20 -3.82 -1.79
CA PHE A 188 -21.37 -3.24 -2.84
C PHE A 188 -20.85 -1.84 -2.48
N TYR A 189 -21.65 -1.04 -1.80
CA TYR A 189 -21.20 0.25 -1.26
C TYR A 189 -20.11 0.05 -0.20
N GLY A 190 -20.24 -0.97 0.65
CA GLY A 190 -19.19 -1.36 1.59
C GLY A 190 -17.90 -1.77 0.87
N ILE A 191 -17.99 -2.53 -0.22
CA ILE A 191 -16.84 -2.88 -1.06
C ILE A 191 -16.24 -1.62 -1.70
N ALA A 192 -17.06 -0.71 -2.22
CA ALA A 192 -16.59 0.54 -2.82
C ALA A 192 -15.84 1.42 -1.82
N VAL A 193 -16.35 1.53 -0.59
CA VAL A 193 -15.71 2.23 0.52
C VAL A 193 -14.39 1.57 0.89
N TYR A 194 -14.37 0.24 1.01
CA TYR A 194 -13.16 -0.51 1.33
C TYR A 194 -12.08 -0.38 0.25
N GLU A 195 -12.43 -0.55 -1.02
CA GLU A 195 -11.52 -0.38 -2.16
C GLU A 195 -11.05 1.07 -2.28
N GLY A 196 -11.95 2.04 -2.13
CA GLY A 196 -11.63 3.46 -2.09
C GLY A 196 -10.62 3.79 -0.98
N TYR A 197 -10.80 3.22 0.22
CA TYR A 197 -9.85 3.36 1.32
C TYR A 197 -8.50 2.72 1.00
N LYS A 198 -8.51 1.43 0.66
CA LYS A 198 -7.31 0.60 0.49
C LYS A 198 -6.43 1.07 -0.67
N LEU A 199 -7.04 1.46 -1.78
CA LEU A 199 -6.30 1.83 -2.99
C LEU A 199 -5.77 3.27 -2.95
N SER A 200 -6.27 4.11 -2.03
CA SER A 200 -5.80 5.48 -1.85
C SER A 200 -4.35 5.58 -1.37
N PHE A 201 -3.81 4.52 -0.77
CA PHE A 201 -2.43 4.50 -0.30
C PHE A 201 -1.44 4.22 -1.42
N ARG A 202 -0.27 4.84 -1.33
CA ARG A 202 0.88 4.50 -2.17
C ARG A 202 1.20 3.01 -2.02
N ALA A 203 1.46 2.30 -3.13
CA ALA A 203 1.99 0.93 -3.02
C ALA A 203 3.40 1.00 -2.43
N GLN A 204 3.53 0.52 -1.21
CA GLN A 204 4.81 0.26 -0.58
C GLN A 204 5.20 -1.17 -0.91
N LYS A 205 6.25 -1.32 -1.73
CA LYS A 205 6.95 -2.61 -1.84
C LYS A 205 7.86 -2.70 -0.62
N HIS A 206 7.33 -3.03 0.54
CA HIS A 206 8.19 -3.48 1.63
C HIS A 206 8.75 -4.84 1.21
N PRO A 207 10.08 -5.02 1.06
CA PRO A 207 10.62 -6.35 1.12
C PRO A 207 10.28 -6.83 2.54
N VAL A 208 9.41 -7.84 2.64
CA VAL A 208 9.18 -8.52 3.90
C VAL A 208 10.51 -9.17 4.24
N GLY A 209 11.34 -8.46 5.00
CA GLY A 209 12.59 -8.99 5.51
C GLY A 209 12.25 -10.31 6.17
N GLY A 210 12.84 -11.39 5.64
CA GLY A 210 12.64 -12.72 6.20
C GLY A 210 12.92 -12.62 7.69
N LYS A 211 11.90 -12.89 8.50
CA LYS A 211 12.12 -13.13 9.93
C LYS A 211 12.96 -14.40 9.98
N ILE A 212 14.27 -14.25 10.14
CA ILE A 212 15.17 -15.35 10.51
C ILE A 212 15.00 -15.56 12.01
#